data_AF-A0A2E0ZJ69-F1
#
_entry.id   AF-A0A2E0ZJ69-F1
#
_cell.length_a   1.000
_cell.length_b   1.000
_cell.length_c   1.000
_cell.angle_alpha   90.00
_cell.angle_beta   90.00
_cell.angle_gamma   90.00
#
_symmetry.space_group_name_H-M   'P 1'
#
loop_
_entity.id
_entity.type
_entity.pdbx_description
1 polymer ?
#
loop_
_entity_poly.entity_id
_entity_poly.type
_entity_poly.pdbx_seq_one_letter_code
_entity_poly.pdbx_strand_id
1 'polypeptide(L)'
;MVLNLSKTHKNGTAAANRAASAITTTAPMPAGPIVYREDGAIDWGNMWDSFCVLAQDGGPPHRGDMLLAPAKPDTTSDSYHFAVDEIVRGIWEVARLTAVPATPGWLQILCQSESQARWLAEAIEEENVQARHEGELLFVPVGDQFGLKQEIKNVITAVAKTTHYWQEHLAVEVKQALAFQDKIVGLWRKIRRGR
;
A
#
# COMPACT_ATOMS: atom_id res chain seq x y z
N MET A 1 43.94 -30.45 52.61
CA MET A 1 42.49 -30.24 52.72
C MET A 1 42.20 -28.86 52.13
N VAL A 2 41.60 -28.84 50.94
CA VAL A 2 41.58 -27.70 50.01
C VAL A 2 40.37 -26.82 50.28
N LEU A 3 40.57 -25.51 50.40
CA LEU A 3 39.52 -24.49 50.41
C LEU A 3 39.37 -23.91 48.99
N ASN A 4 38.17 -24.03 48.43
CA ASN A 4 37.80 -23.53 47.11
C ASN A 4 37.67 -22.00 47.11
N LEU A 5 38.40 -21.34 46.22
CA LEU A 5 38.25 -19.92 45.88
C LEU A 5 37.41 -19.82 44.59
N SER A 6 36.32 -19.06 44.66
CA SER A 6 35.47 -18.73 43.52
C SER A 6 35.50 -17.24 43.22
N LYS A 7 35.34 -16.96 41.93
CA LYS A 7 34.95 -15.70 41.25
C LYS A 7 36.10 -14.83 40.74
N THR A 8 36.44 -15.07 39.48
CA THR A 8 37.11 -14.13 38.57
C THR A 8 36.08 -13.21 37.91
N HIS A 9 36.32 -11.90 38.06
CA HIS A 9 35.72 -10.84 37.27
C HIS A 9 36.57 -10.55 36.01
N LYS A 10 35.86 -10.27 34.93
CA LYS A 10 36.21 -9.51 33.70
C LYS A 10 37.55 -8.74 33.68
N ASN A 11 38.30 -8.82 32.59
CA ASN A 11 38.36 -7.77 31.54
C ASN A 11 39.53 -7.96 30.54
N GLY A 12 39.23 -7.68 29.26
CA GLY A 12 40.13 -6.95 28.36
C GLY A 12 40.99 -7.74 27.39
N THR A 13 40.67 -7.69 26.09
CA THR A 13 41.65 -7.41 25.03
C THR A 13 40.95 -7.05 23.72
N ALA A 14 41.31 -5.90 23.17
CA ALA A 14 40.95 -5.44 21.85
C ALA A 14 41.81 -6.13 20.78
N ALA A 15 41.22 -6.49 19.63
CA ALA A 15 41.90 -6.42 18.33
C ALA A 15 40.96 -6.67 17.15
N ALA A 16 41.10 -5.78 16.16
CA ALA A 16 40.94 -5.99 14.72
C ALA A 16 39.54 -6.02 14.09
N ASN A 17 39.11 -4.81 13.71
CA ASN A 17 38.30 -4.55 12.51
C ASN A 17 38.83 -5.32 11.28
N ARG A 18 38.00 -6.18 10.70
CA ARG A 18 37.91 -6.34 9.24
C ARG A 18 36.44 -6.31 8.85
N ALA A 19 36.01 -5.17 8.34
CA ALA A 19 34.74 -5.00 7.67
C ALA A 19 34.77 -5.82 6.36
N ALA A 20 34.19 -7.01 6.38
CA ALA A 20 33.64 -7.61 5.18
C ALA A 20 32.25 -7.00 5.00
N SER A 21 32.10 -6.18 3.96
CA SER A 21 30.82 -5.63 3.54
C SER A 21 29.93 -6.80 3.10
N ALA A 22 29.12 -7.31 4.01
CA ALA A 22 28.06 -8.25 3.68
C ALA A 22 27.00 -7.45 2.93
N ILE A 23 26.90 -7.69 1.62
CA ILE A 23 25.75 -7.28 0.83
C ILE A 23 24.56 -8.01 1.46
N THR A 24 23.77 -7.29 2.26
CA THR A 24 22.50 -7.79 2.78
C THR A 24 21.53 -7.86 1.61
N THR A 25 21.48 -9.01 0.93
CA THR A 25 20.35 -9.35 0.08
C THR A 25 19.15 -9.48 1.00
N THR A 26 18.34 -8.43 1.11
CA THR A 26 17.03 -8.49 1.75
C THR A 26 16.15 -9.36 0.86
N ALA A 27 15.99 -10.62 1.22
CA ALA A 27 14.98 -11.46 0.59
C ALA A 27 13.60 -10.81 0.80
N PRO A 28 12.72 -10.78 -0.21
CA PRO A 28 11.36 -10.26 -0.02
C PRO A 28 10.67 -11.03 1.11
N MET A 29 10.02 -10.31 2.02
CA MET A 29 9.26 -10.93 3.10
C MET A 29 8.07 -11.69 2.51
N PRO A 30 7.72 -12.87 3.07
CA PRO A 30 6.58 -13.64 2.60
C PRO A 30 5.27 -12.89 2.86
N ALA A 31 4.34 -12.93 1.89
CA ALA A 31 3.01 -12.38 2.08
C ALA A 31 2.27 -13.12 3.21
N GLY A 32 1.56 -12.39 4.07
CA GLY A 32 0.70 -13.01 5.08
C GLY A 32 -0.33 -13.98 4.47
N PRO A 33 -0.81 -15.00 5.23
CA PRO A 33 -1.78 -15.97 4.72
C PRO A 33 -3.12 -15.34 4.31
N ILE A 34 -3.89 -16.02 3.45
CA ILE A 34 -5.24 -15.57 3.07
C ILE A 34 -6.25 -16.16 4.06
N VAL A 35 -7.12 -15.30 4.59
CA VAL A 35 -8.25 -15.68 5.45
C VAL A 35 -9.51 -15.78 4.57
N TYR A 36 -10.27 -16.86 4.74
CA TYR A 36 -11.53 -17.08 4.03
C TYR A 36 -12.71 -17.09 5.00
N ARG A 37 -13.85 -16.59 4.53
CA ARG A 37 -15.14 -16.68 5.23
C ARG A 37 -15.76 -18.06 5.04
N GLU A 38 -16.85 -18.30 5.77
CA GLU A 38 -17.65 -19.52 5.65
C GLU A 38 -18.25 -19.72 4.25
N ASP A 39 -18.50 -18.64 3.52
CA ASP A 39 -19.01 -18.67 2.13
C ASP A 39 -17.91 -18.92 1.07
N GLY A 40 -16.64 -19.05 1.50
CA GLY A 40 -15.50 -19.27 0.63
C GLY A 40 -14.90 -18.00 0.00
N ALA A 41 -15.47 -16.81 0.25
CA ALA A 41 -14.86 -15.55 -0.16
C ALA A 41 -13.68 -15.16 0.74
N ILE A 42 -12.73 -14.38 0.22
CA ILE A 42 -11.64 -13.83 1.04
C ILE A 42 -12.21 -12.80 2.03
N ASP A 43 -11.83 -12.94 3.30
CA ASP A 43 -12.21 -12.02 4.35
C ASP A 43 -11.24 -10.83 4.44
N TRP A 44 -11.29 -9.91 3.48
CA TRP A 44 -10.33 -8.80 3.42
C TRP A 44 -10.35 -7.94 4.69
N GLY A 45 -11.54 -7.71 5.26
CA GLY A 45 -11.72 -6.91 6.48
C GLY A 45 -11.07 -7.50 7.73
N ASN A 46 -10.89 -8.82 7.78
CA ASN A 46 -10.24 -9.53 8.89
C ASN A 46 -8.96 -10.25 8.46
N MET A 47 -8.40 -9.94 7.28
CA MET A 47 -7.25 -10.66 6.73
C MET A 47 -5.97 -10.44 7.56
N TRP A 48 -5.92 -9.39 8.38
CA TRP A 48 -4.77 -9.06 9.20
C TRP A 48 -5.18 -8.84 10.67
N ASP A 49 -4.50 -9.52 11.60
CA ASP A 49 -4.75 -9.43 13.05
C ASP A 49 -4.51 -8.02 13.62
N SER A 50 -3.60 -7.26 13.00
CA SER A 50 -3.40 -5.84 13.26
C SER A 50 -2.77 -5.16 12.06
N PHE A 51 -2.95 -3.84 11.94
CA PHE A 51 -2.34 -3.06 10.87
C PHE A 51 -0.79 -3.07 10.94
N CYS A 52 -0.21 -3.28 12.12
CA CYS A 52 1.24 -3.48 12.28
C CYS A 52 1.73 -4.75 11.57
N VAL A 53 0.92 -5.82 11.54
CA VAL A 53 1.20 -7.04 10.77
C VAL A 53 1.03 -6.78 9.27
N LEU A 54 0.08 -5.94 8.85
CA LEU A 54 -0.06 -5.49 7.46
C LEU A 54 1.18 -4.70 6.97
N ALA A 55 1.71 -3.80 7.81
CA ALA A 55 2.92 -3.05 7.52
C ALA A 55 4.19 -3.93 7.49
N GLN A 56 4.23 -4.98 8.32
CA GLN A 56 5.36 -5.90 8.45
C GLN A 56 5.35 -7.03 7.42
N ASP A 57 4.19 -7.61 7.08
CA ASP A 57 4.10 -8.70 6.09
C ASP A 57 4.18 -8.16 4.65
N GLY A 58 3.77 -6.91 4.43
CA GLY A 58 3.74 -6.29 3.10
C GLY A 58 2.79 -6.99 2.11
N GLY A 59 2.70 -6.44 0.90
CA GLY A 59 2.11 -7.16 -0.23
C GLY A 59 3.00 -8.33 -0.69
N PRO A 60 2.46 -9.29 -1.46
CA PRO A 60 3.19 -10.33 -2.21
C PRO A 60 4.55 -9.93 -2.87
N PRO A 61 5.35 -10.88 -3.40
CA PRO A 61 6.77 -10.68 -3.77
C PRO A 61 7.11 -9.69 -4.91
N HIS A 62 6.17 -8.90 -5.39
CA HIS A 62 6.37 -7.90 -6.46
C HIS A 62 7.01 -6.60 -5.94
N ARG A 63 7.45 -6.51 -4.67
CA ARG A 63 8.21 -5.34 -4.17
C ARG A 63 9.56 -5.07 -4.87
N GLY A 64 9.93 -5.87 -5.87
CA GLY A 64 11.04 -5.59 -6.78
C GLY A 64 10.64 -4.92 -8.11
N ASP A 65 9.38 -5.08 -8.55
CA ASP A 65 8.90 -4.63 -9.87
C ASP A 65 7.56 -3.88 -9.73
N MET A 66 7.44 -2.73 -10.36
CA MET A 66 6.21 -1.92 -10.35
C MET A 66 5.03 -2.70 -10.95
N LEU A 67 3.94 -2.85 -10.19
CA LEU A 67 2.66 -3.36 -10.70
C LEU A 67 1.96 -2.28 -11.54
N LEU A 68 1.93 -2.48 -12.85
CA LEU A 68 1.40 -1.52 -13.82
C LEU A 68 -0.05 -1.80 -14.20
N ALA A 69 -0.79 -0.73 -14.52
CA ALA A 69 -2.05 -0.82 -15.25
C ALA A 69 -1.79 -1.41 -16.64
N PRO A 70 -2.52 -2.46 -17.06
CA PRO A 70 -2.39 -2.99 -18.40
C PRO A 70 -2.84 -1.95 -19.43
N ALA A 71 -2.06 -1.77 -20.49
CA ALA A 71 -2.40 -0.79 -21.53
C ALA A 71 -3.62 -1.18 -22.37
N LYS A 72 -3.89 -2.48 -22.51
CA LYS A 72 -4.98 -3.04 -23.32
C LYS A 72 -5.51 -4.34 -22.68
N PRO A 73 -6.16 -4.25 -21.51
CA PRO A 73 -6.75 -5.44 -20.89
C PRO A 73 -7.93 -5.95 -21.72
N ASP A 74 -8.21 -7.24 -21.65
CA ASP A 74 -9.46 -7.80 -22.17
C ASP A 74 -10.59 -7.55 -21.17
N THR A 75 -11.23 -6.40 -21.33
CA THR A 75 -12.34 -5.95 -20.47
C THR A 75 -13.62 -6.77 -20.64
N THR A 76 -13.65 -7.75 -21.54
CA THR A 76 -14.81 -8.63 -21.75
C THR A 76 -14.67 -9.99 -21.09
N SER A 77 -13.45 -10.33 -20.65
CA SER A 77 -13.16 -11.61 -20.02
C SER A 77 -13.77 -11.74 -18.62
N ASP A 78 -14.17 -12.96 -18.27
CA ASP A 78 -14.64 -13.27 -16.91
C ASP A 78 -13.56 -12.96 -15.85
N SER A 79 -12.28 -13.15 -16.20
CA SER A 79 -11.15 -12.85 -15.32
C SER A 79 -11.02 -11.35 -15.04
N TYR A 80 -11.27 -10.48 -16.02
CA TYR A 80 -11.30 -9.03 -15.79
C TYR A 80 -12.44 -8.64 -14.87
N HIS A 81 -13.66 -9.14 -15.12
CA HIS A 81 -14.82 -8.86 -14.27
C HIS A 81 -14.58 -9.33 -12.83
N PHE A 82 -14.02 -10.54 -12.66
CA PHE A 82 -13.62 -11.04 -11.35
C PHE A 82 -12.61 -10.12 -10.66
N ALA A 83 -11.55 -9.69 -11.35
CA ALA A 83 -10.53 -8.82 -10.77
C ALA A 83 -11.10 -7.45 -10.37
N VAL A 84 -11.98 -6.87 -11.19
CA VAL A 84 -12.71 -5.64 -10.87
C VAL A 84 -13.54 -5.82 -9.61
N ASP A 85 -14.43 -6.81 -9.59
CA ASP A 85 -15.38 -7.02 -8.51
C ASP A 85 -14.65 -7.29 -7.19
N GLU A 86 -13.58 -8.08 -7.25
CA GLU A 86 -12.82 -8.46 -6.07
C GLU A 86 -11.97 -7.30 -5.52
N ILE A 87 -11.35 -6.48 -6.37
CA ILE A 87 -10.62 -5.29 -5.91
C ILE A 87 -11.61 -4.26 -5.33
N VAL A 88 -12.75 -4.03 -5.98
CA VAL A 88 -13.79 -3.12 -5.48
C VAL A 88 -14.29 -3.56 -4.11
N ARG A 89 -14.62 -4.84 -3.96
CA ARG A 89 -15.06 -5.43 -2.70
C ARG A 89 -13.98 -5.31 -1.62
N GLY A 90 -12.75 -5.68 -1.94
CA GLY A 90 -11.62 -5.61 -1.01
C GLY A 90 -11.37 -4.19 -0.51
N ILE A 91 -11.32 -3.20 -1.39
CA ILE A 91 -11.15 -1.78 -1.03
C ILE A 91 -12.28 -1.30 -0.12
N TRP A 92 -13.52 -1.67 -0.41
CA TRP A 92 -14.65 -1.32 0.44
C TRP A 92 -14.54 -1.93 1.85
N GLU A 93 -14.13 -3.20 1.95
CA GLU A 93 -14.01 -3.90 3.22
C GLU A 93 -12.89 -3.35 4.11
N VAL A 94 -11.74 -3.00 3.51
CA VAL A 94 -10.53 -2.60 4.26
C VAL A 94 -10.44 -1.10 4.52
N ALA A 95 -10.99 -0.27 3.63
CA ALA A 95 -10.79 1.18 3.66
C ALA A 95 -12.10 1.98 3.65
N ARG A 96 -13.25 1.32 3.45
CA ARG A 96 -14.57 1.98 3.28
C ARG A 96 -14.59 3.03 2.17
N LEU A 97 -13.73 2.85 1.16
CA LEU A 97 -13.68 3.69 -0.02
C LEU A 97 -14.50 3.04 -1.15
N THR A 98 -15.15 3.86 -1.96
CA THR A 98 -15.90 3.38 -3.13
C THR A 98 -14.99 3.39 -4.35
N ALA A 99 -14.75 2.21 -4.92
CA ALA A 99 -14.03 2.02 -6.16
C ALA A 99 -14.99 1.64 -7.29
N VAL A 100 -14.77 2.15 -8.50
CA VAL A 100 -15.54 1.79 -9.70
C VAL A 100 -14.63 1.68 -10.93
N PRO A 101 -15.00 0.90 -11.96
CA PRO A 101 -14.27 0.89 -13.23
C PRO A 101 -14.15 2.28 -13.85
N ALA A 102 -12.97 2.59 -14.40
CA ALA A 102 -12.69 3.81 -15.14
C ALA A 102 -12.31 3.48 -16.59
N THR A 103 -11.30 4.15 -17.15
CA THR A 103 -10.70 3.75 -18.42
C THR A 103 -10.10 2.34 -18.33
N PRO A 104 -10.04 1.56 -19.44
CA PRO A 104 -9.45 0.22 -19.42
C PRO A 104 -8.10 0.17 -18.71
N GLY A 105 -7.96 -0.77 -17.77
CA GLY A 105 -6.76 -0.96 -16.96
C GLY A 105 -6.81 -0.27 -15.60
N TRP A 106 -7.86 0.51 -15.32
CA TRP A 106 -7.94 1.36 -14.13
C TRP A 106 -9.27 1.23 -13.40
N LEU A 107 -9.20 1.21 -12.08
CA LEU A 107 -10.29 1.58 -11.18
C LEU A 107 -10.08 3.01 -10.70
N GLN A 108 -11.17 3.75 -10.52
CA GLN A 108 -11.15 5.06 -9.84
C GLN A 108 -11.77 4.94 -8.45
N ILE A 109 -11.23 5.70 -7.51
CA ILE A 109 -11.62 5.75 -6.10
C ILE A 109 -11.86 7.22 -5.75
N LEU A 110 -13.04 7.53 -5.20
CA LEU A 110 -13.34 8.88 -4.74
C LEU A 110 -12.66 9.14 -3.38
N CYS A 111 -11.81 10.15 -3.32
CA CYS A 111 -11.22 10.65 -2.09
C CYS A 111 -11.99 11.87 -1.55
N GLN A 112 -11.74 12.22 -0.29
CA GLN A 112 -12.36 13.35 0.40
C GLN A 112 -11.86 14.72 -0.11
N SER A 113 -10.69 14.75 -0.73
CA SER A 113 -10.09 15.96 -1.30
C SER A 113 -9.05 15.62 -2.36
N GLU A 114 -8.69 16.63 -3.18
CA GLU A 114 -7.62 16.54 -4.16
C GLU A 114 -6.26 16.25 -3.50
N SER A 115 -5.99 16.90 -2.36
CA SER A 115 -4.81 16.60 -1.55
C SER A 115 -4.75 15.17 -1.04
N GLN A 116 -5.87 14.58 -0.62
CA GLN A 116 -5.89 13.18 -0.19
C GLN A 116 -5.61 12.26 -1.39
N ALA A 117 -6.29 12.47 -2.53
CA ALA A 117 -6.09 11.66 -3.72
C ALA A 117 -4.62 11.70 -4.18
N ARG A 118 -4.02 12.89 -4.17
CA ARG A 118 -2.61 13.09 -4.50
C ARG A 118 -1.69 12.35 -3.53
N TRP A 119 -1.85 12.56 -2.23
CA TRP A 119 -0.99 11.94 -1.23
C TRP A 119 -1.08 10.41 -1.28
N LEU A 120 -2.29 9.87 -1.44
CA LEU A 120 -2.50 8.43 -1.58
C LEU A 120 -1.85 7.89 -2.86
N ALA A 121 -1.94 8.60 -3.99
CA ALA A 121 -1.28 8.15 -5.23
C ALA A 121 0.24 8.06 -5.05
N GLU A 122 0.87 9.11 -4.51
CA GLU A 122 2.32 9.13 -4.24
C GLU A 122 2.73 8.00 -3.27
N ALA A 123 1.96 7.79 -2.20
CA ALA A 123 2.23 6.73 -1.22
C ALA A 123 1.98 5.31 -1.77
N ILE A 124 1.03 5.12 -2.68
CA ILE A 124 0.77 3.81 -3.32
C ILE A 124 1.89 3.46 -4.31
N GLU A 125 2.43 4.45 -5.02
CA GLU A 125 3.61 4.25 -5.87
C GLU A 125 4.83 3.79 -5.05
N GLU A 126 5.00 4.28 -3.82
CA GLU A 126 6.04 3.80 -2.88
C GLU A 126 5.84 2.33 -2.45
N GLU A 127 4.63 1.78 -2.60
CA GLU A 127 4.34 0.35 -2.42
C GLU A 127 4.58 -0.49 -3.69
N ASN A 128 5.17 0.08 -4.74
CA ASN A 128 5.35 -0.52 -6.07
C ASN A 128 4.02 -0.91 -6.76
N VAL A 129 2.97 -0.14 -6.53
CA VAL A 129 1.72 -0.24 -7.29
C VAL A 129 1.53 1.06 -8.04
N GLN A 130 1.33 1.00 -9.35
CA GLN A 130 1.13 2.21 -10.13
C GLN A 130 -0.13 2.93 -9.66
N ALA A 131 -0.01 4.21 -9.36
CA ALA A 131 -1.16 5.02 -9.00
C ALA A 131 -1.07 6.39 -9.64
N ARG A 132 -2.22 7.01 -9.89
CA ARG A 132 -2.30 8.41 -10.34
C ARG A 132 -3.52 9.06 -9.75
N HIS A 133 -3.58 10.38 -9.80
CA HIS A 133 -4.75 11.13 -9.35
C HIS A 133 -5.20 12.17 -10.39
N GLU A 134 -6.50 12.49 -10.37
CA GLU A 134 -7.09 13.59 -11.13
C GLU A 134 -8.17 14.27 -10.28
N GLY A 135 -7.89 15.49 -9.80
CA GLY A 135 -8.75 16.12 -8.79
C GLY A 135 -8.88 15.23 -7.55
N GLU A 136 -10.11 14.97 -7.14
CA GLU A 136 -10.44 14.12 -5.98
C GLU A 136 -10.46 12.62 -6.29
N LEU A 137 -10.10 12.22 -7.51
CA LEU A 137 -10.09 10.82 -7.93
C LEU A 137 -8.68 10.24 -7.84
N LEU A 138 -8.56 9.11 -7.14
CA LEU A 138 -7.39 8.23 -7.14
C LEU A 138 -7.61 7.09 -8.14
N PHE A 139 -6.59 6.71 -8.89
CA PHE A 139 -6.64 5.60 -9.84
C PHE A 139 -5.64 4.51 -9.48
N VAL A 140 -6.10 3.26 -9.51
CA VAL A 140 -5.29 2.05 -9.24
C VAL A 140 -5.50 1.00 -10.35
N PRO A 141 -4.55 0.07 -10.57
CA PRO A 141 -4.56 -0.79 -11.74
C PRO A 141 -5.51 -1.97 -11.56
N VAL A 142 -6.06 -2.47 -12.67
CA VAL A 142 -6.82 -3.72 -12.77
C VAL A 142 -6.60 -4.35 -14.14
N GLY A 143 -6.59 -5.69 -14.23
CA GLY A 143 -6.36 -6.41 -15.48
C GLY A 143 -6.94 -7.81 -15.49
N ASP A 144 -7.19 -8.35 -16.69
CA ASP A 144 -7.64 -9.72 -16.89
C ASP A 144 -6.61 -10.76 -16.44
N GLN A 145 -5.33 -10.38 -16.43
CA GLN A 145 -4.22 -11.20 -15.95
C GLN A 145 -4.01 -11.15 -14.43
N PHE A 146 -4.79 -10.36 -13.68
CA PHE A 146 -4.56 -10.14 -12.25
C PHE A 146 -5.01 -11.36 -11.44
N GLY A 147 -4.06 -11.99 -10.75
CA GLY A 147 -4.28 -13.13 -9.89
C GLY A 147 -4.65 -12.73 -8.46
N LEU A 148 -5.56 -13.49 -7.86
CA LEU A 148 -6.09 -13.23 -6.51
C LEU A 148 -5.01 -13.11 -5.43
N LYS A 149 -4.06 -14.06 -5.40
CA LYS A 149 -3.00 -14.11 -4.38
C LYS A 149 -1.82 -13.17 -4.66
N GLN A 150 -1.84 -12.49 -5.80
CA GLN A 150 -0.78 -11.62 -6.29
C GLN A 150 -1.39 -10.24 -6.56
N GLU A 151 -1.56 -9.85 -7.82
CA GLU A 151 -1.90 -8.49 -8.25
C GLU A 151 -3.11 -7.91 -7.50
N ILE A 152 -4.20 -8.68 -7.36
CA ILE A 152 -5.41 -8.25 -6.66
C ILE A 152 -5.11 -7.92 -5.20
N LYS A 153 -4.48 -8.85 -4.47
CA LYS A 153 -4.06 -8.64 -3.08
C LYS A 153 -3.17 -7.41 -2.92
N ASN A 154 -2.29 -7.15 -3.88
CA ASN A 154 -1.33 -6.04 -3.82
C ASN A 154 -2.03 -4.70 -3.86
N VAL A 155 -2.95 -4.53 -4.81
CA VAL A 155 -3.72 -3.30 -4.98
C VAL A 155 -4.53 -3.03 -3.71
N ILE A 156 -5.25 -4.04 -3.21
CA ILE A 156 -6.05 -3.91 -1.98
C ILE A 156 -5.16 -3.56 -0.78
N THR A 157 -4.02 -4.24 -0.63
CA THR A 157 -3.08 -4.01 0.49
C THR A 157 -2.49 -2.60 0.44
N ALA A 158 -2.06 -2.12 -0.72
CA ALA A 158 -1.49 -0.78 -0.88
C ALA A 158 -2.53 0.30 -0.57
N VAL A 159 -3.76 0.16 -1.05
CA VAL A 159 -4.86 1.10 -0.76
C VAL A 159 -5.21 1.07 0.74
N ALA A 160 -5.32 -0.11 1.34
CA ALA A 160 -5.58 -0.26 2.77
C ALA A 160 -4.49 0.44 3.60
N LYS A 161 -3.23 0.16 3.25
CA LYS A 161 -2.06 0.66 3.97
C LYS A 161 -2.04 2.19 3.96
N THR A 162 -2.04 2.76 2.76
CA THR A 162 -1.91 4.20 2.59
C THR A 162 -3.11 4.96 3.15
N THR A 163 -4.33 4.43 3.01
CA THR A 163 -5.53 5.04 3.61
C THR A 163 -5.43 5.10 5.13
N HIS A 164 -4.97 4.04 5.78
CA HIS A 164 -4.77 4.03 7.22
C HIS A 164 -3.65 4.98 7.67
N TYR A 165 -2.54 5.07 6.94
CA TYR A 165 -1.51 6.08 7.23
C TYR A 165 -2.06 7.50 7.13
N TRP A 166 -2.84 7.79 6.07
CA TRP A 166 -3.52 9.08 5.95
C TRP A 166 -4.44 9.34 7.13
N GLN A 167 -5.25 8.37 7.55
CA GLN A 167 -6.23 8.56 8.62
C GLN A 167 -5.57 8.72 10.00
N GLU A 168 -4.73 7.77 10.39
CA GLU A 168 -4.28 7.58 11.76
C GLU A 168 -2.89 8.19 12.05
N HIS A 169 -2.03 8.36 11.03
CA HIS A 169 -0.61 8.67 11.24
C HIS A 169 -0.15 9.99 10.63
N LEU A 170 -0.81 10.47 9.58
CA LEU A 170 -0.43 11.74 8.96
C LEU A 170 -0.79 12.90 9.89
N ALA A 171 0.23 13.66 10.29
CA ALA A 171 0.09 14.80 11.19
C ALA A 171 -0.99 15.78 10.71
N VAL A 172 -1.77 16.30 11.66
CA VAL A 172 -2.90 17.20 11.37
C VAL A 172 -2.41 18.46 10.67
N GLU A 173 -1.24 18.95 11.03
CA GLU A 173 -0.59 20.12 10.43
C GLU A 173 -0.30 19.90 8.94
N VAL A 174 0.11 18.68 8.56
CA VAL A 174 0.36 18.32 7.16
C VAL A 174 -0.97 18.29 6.39
N LYS A 175 -2.01 17.68 6.94
CA LYS A 175 -3.36 17.69 6.34
C LYS A 175 -3.89 19.12 6.15
N GLN A 176 -3.68 20.00 7.12
CA GLN A 176 -4.10 21.40 7.06
C GLN A 176 -3.31 22.19 6.01
N ALA A 177 -1.99 21.99 5.93
CA ALA A 177 -1.15 22.62 4.92
C ALA A 177 -1.58 22.21 3.51
N LEU A 178 -1.83 20.92 3.29
CA LEU A 178 -2.34 20.38 2.04
C LEU A 178 -3.72 20.96 1.68
N ALA A 179 -4.67 20.97 2.63
CA ALA A 179 -5.99 21.57 2.42
C ALA A 179 -5.93 23.07 2.11
N PHE A 180 -4.95 23.80 2.66
CA PHE A 180 -4.74 25.21 2.32
C PHE A 180 -4.20 25.37 0.89
N GLN A 181 -3.28 24.49 0.47
CA GLN A 181 -2.80 24.46 -0.92
C GLN A 181 -3.96 24.22 -1.90
N ASP A 182 -4.87 23.28 -1.62
CA ASP A 182 -6.06 23.02 -2.45
C ASP A 182 -6.90 24.29 -2.63
N LYS A 183 -7.14 25.04 -1.55
CA LYS A 183 -7.89 26.30 -1.58
C LYS A 183 -7.21 27.36 -2.45
N ILE A 184 -5.89 27.50 -2.32
CA ILE A 184 -5.12 28.45 -3.14
C ILE A 184 -5.22 28.08 -4.62
N VAL A 185 -4.95 26.82 -4.96
CA VAL A 185 -4.97 26.35 -6.35
C VAL A 185 -6.38 26.51 -6.94
N GLY A 186 -7.42 26.18 -6.17
CA GLY A 186 -8.81 26.37 -6.56
C GLY A 186 -9.16 27.83 -6.82
N LEU A 187 -8.69 28.77 -5.98
CA LEU A 187 -8.89 30.21 -6.17
C LEU A 187 -8.21 30.71 -7.45
N TRP A 188 -6.96 30.30 -7.70
CA TRP A 188 -6.24 30.63 -8.94
C TRP A 188 -6.93 30.08 -10.19
N ARG A 189 -7.42 28.84 -10.16
CA ARG A 189 -8.22 28.25 -11.26
C ARG A 189 -9.46 29.09 -11.57
N LYS A 190 -10.17 29.59 -10.55
CA LYS A 190 -11.36 30.45 -10.73
C LYS A 190 -11.00 31.80 -11.34
N ILE A 191 -9.96 32.47 -10.85
CA ILE A 191 -9.51 33.76 -11.38
C ILE A 191 -9.10 33.64 -12.85
N ARG A 192 -8.38 32.56 -13.21
CA ARG A 192 -7.91 32.33 -14.59
C ARG A 192 -9.03 31.96 -15.57
N ARG A 193 -10.15 31.40 -15.10
CA ARG A 193 -11.34 31.08 -15.93
C ARG A 193 -12.33 32.25 -16.06
N GLY A 194 -12.23 33.27 -15.21
CA GLY A 194 -13.09 34.46 -15.23
C GLY A 194 -12.53 35.65 -16.01
N ARG A 195 -11.43 35.46 -16.75
CA ARG A 195 -10.85 36.36 -17.74
C ARG A 195 -10.95 35.70 -19.11
#